data_AF-F4N2C3-F1
#
_entry.id   AF-F4N2C3-F1
#
_cell.length_a   1.000
_cell.length_b   1.000
_cell.length_c   1.000
_cell.angle_alpha   90.00
_cell.angle_beta   90.00
_cell.angle_gamma   90.00
#
_symmetry.space_group_name_H-M   'P 1'
#
loop_
_entity.id
_entity.type
_entity.pdbx_description
1 polymer ?
#
loop_
_entity_poly.entity_id
_entity_poly.type
_entity_poly.pdbx_seq_one_letter_code
_entity_poly.pdbx_strand_id
1 'polypeptide(L)'
;MPRYPILCFLCVLLATPIAYAANVRLQVEGLSGDLERNVRARLSTIGTDEVTADGRFRSRVDEAIRQGLRALGYYDPTITFDLQQRPAPARSVLIAKVVPGEPVLIAGVDIVLQGGAKTDPDYLALVRRDTPKIGSVLNHGDFDNFKSSLTGLALRRGYFDANMIKSQLGVAAELREAFWDIDFDSGERYRFGKVIFQGSQIREDYLQNLVPFHEGELYTSDELAELNRRLSATNWFNSVVVSPDFRDAKKTKILPLDAVVTPRTENTVELGGGYATDVGPRLTASWRKPWVNSYGHSLTTSTTLSAPEQTLDFSYRIPLLKNPLEQYYLLQGGFKRTDLNDTKSDTTTLNVARFWDLSSGWQRAINLRWSLDHFTQGSVTDTTMLLYPGVSINRTRQRGGAMPVWGNSQRYSIDWSDTTWGSDVDFGIFQAQNVWIRTLGEKNRFVVRGNVGWIETNNFDRVPPSLRFFAGGDRSIRGYKFRDISPRDSEGKLTGASKLATGSFEYQYNVTGRWWGRCSSIPVKR
;
A
#
# COMPACT_ATOMS: atom_id res chain seq x y z
N MET A 1 73.38 -40.79 -20.78
CA MET A 1 74.17 -41.82 -20.07
C MET A 1 74.59 -41.26 -18.71
N PRO A 2 74.73 -42.05 -17.63
CA PRO A 2 73.60 -42.46 -16.78
C PRO A 2 73.78 -42.16 -15.27
N ARG A 3 72.66 -42.24 -14.53
CA ARG A 3 72.44 -42.89 -13.21
C ARG A 3 73.18 -42.40 -11.95
N TYR A 4 72.36 -41.98 -10.96
CA TYR A 4 72.43 -42.47 -9.57
C TYR A 4 71.01 -42.63 -8.97
N PRO A 5 70.67 -43.80 -8.40
CA PRO A 5 69.52 -44.01 -7.51
C PRO A 5 69.93 -44.21 -6.04
N ILE A 6 68.93 -44.14 -5.13
CA ILE A 6 68.79 -44.62 -3.70
C ILE A 6 67.98 -43.52 -2.97
N LEU A 7 66.65 -43.54 -2.88
CA LEU A 7 65.70 -44.31 -2.03
C LEU A 7 65.88 -44.17 -0.49
N CYS A 8 64.96 -43.42 0.14
CA CYS A 8 64.07 -43.77 1.28
C CYS A 8 63.79 -42.54 2.17
N PHE A 9 62.63 -41.89 2.02
CA PHE A 9 61.40 -42.09 2.81
C PHE A 9 61.55 -41.78 4.31
N LEU A 10 61.01 -40.64 4.76
CA LEU A 10 60.03 -40.65 5.85
C LEU A 10 59.19 -39.36 5.89
N CYS A 11 57.88 -39.58 6.02
CA CYS A 11 56.80 -38.61 6.13
C CYS A 11 57.00 -37.56 7.23
N VAL A 12 56.90 -36.28 6.87
CA VAL A 12 56.44 -35.24 7.79
C VAL A 12 55.15 -34.69 7.23
N LEU A 13 54.06 -35.36 7.61
CA LEU A 13 52.71 -34.82 7.50
C LEU A 13 52.65 -33.56 8.38
N LEU A 14 52.38 -32.44 7.73
CA LEU A 14 51.92 -31.20 8.34
C LEU A 14 50.62 -31.48 9.12
N ALA A 15 50.74 -31.91 10.36
CA ALA A 15 49.68 -31.79 11.34
C ALA A 15 49.63 -30.31 11.75
N THR A 16 48.90 -29.49 10.99
CA THR A 16 48.42 -28.22 11.52
C THR A 16 47.50 -28.56 12.69
N PRO A 17 47.81 -28.14 13.94
CA PRO A 17 46.84 -28.27 15.01
C PRO A 17 45.69 -27.33 14.65
N ILE A 18 44.57 -27.90 14.20
CA ILE A 18 43.29 -27.22 14.29
C ILE A 18 43.04 -27.11 15.79
N ALA A 19 43.50 -26.01 16.37
CA ALA A 19 43.07 -25.59 17.69
C ALA A 19 41.56 -25.38 17.57
N TYR A 20 40.78 -26.39 17.98
CA TYR A 20 39.39 -26.19 18.33
C TYR A 20 39.39 -25.19 19.49
N ALA A 21 39.30 -23.90 19.17
CA ALA A 21 38.90 -22.91 20.15
C ALA A 21 37.54 -23.38 20.66
N ALA A 22 37.51 -23.86 21.90
CA ALA A 22 36.29 -24.26 22.55
C ALA A 22 35.47 -22.99 22.80
N ASN A 23 34.67 -22.58 21.81
CA ASN A 23 33.80 -21.41 21.94
C ASN A 23 32.84 -21.68 23.09
N VAL A 24 33.03 -20.94 24.18
CA VAL A 24 32.20 -21.03 25.39
C VAL A 24 30.81 -20.50 25.02
N ARG A 25 29.75 -21.00 25.66
CA ARG A 25 28.39 -20.46 25.48
C ARG A 25 28.08 -19.52 26.64
N LEU A 26 27.61 -18.31 26.35
CA LEU A 26 27.13 -17.37 27.38
C LEU A 26 25.64 -17.64 27.70
N GLN A 27 25.30 -17.71 28.98
CA GLN A 27 23.93 -17.81 29.48
C GLN A 27 23.72 -16.75 30.58
N VAL A 28 22.55 -16.11 30.60
CA VAL A 28 22.17 -15.13 31.63
C VAL A 28 21.03 -15.71 32.45
N GLU A 29 21.13 -15.61 33.77
CA GLU A 29 20.13 -16.07 34.73
C GLU A 29 19.76 -14.94 35.71
N GLY A 30 18.53 -14.96 36.24
CA GLY A 30 18.06 -13.98 37.23
C GLY A 30 17.36 -12.74 36.66
N LEU A 31 17.16 -12.69 35.34
CA LEU A 31 16.36 -11.67 34.66
C LEU A 31 15.10 -12.29 34.03
N SER A 32 14.04 -11.50 33.92
CA SER A 32 12.80 -11.88 33.23
C SER A 32 12.23 -10.69 32.45
N GLY A 33 11.33 -10.97 31.50
CA GLY A 33 10.59 -9.94 30.76
C GLY A 33 11.50 -8.98 29.97
N ASP A 34 11.28 -7.68 30.14
CA ASP A 34 12.00 -6.63 29.41
C ASP A 34 13.49 -6.55 29.75
N LEU A 35 13.86 -6.81 31.01
CA LEU A 35 15.26 -6.80 31.45
C LEU A 35 16.06 -7.88 30.72
N GLU A 36 15.52 -9.09 30.64
CA GLU A 36 16.15 -10.21 29.92
C GLU A 36 16.28 -9.91 28.43
N ARG A 37 15.21 -9.36 27.81
CA ARG A 37 15.22 -8.99 26.39
C ARG A 37 16.28 -7.94 26.08
N ASN A 38 16.35 -6.86 26.87
CA ASN A 38 17.28 -5.76 26.62
C ASN A 38 18.73 -6.19 26.84
N VAL A 39 19.00 -6.95 27.90
CA VAL A 39 20.33 -7.51 28.17
C VAL A 39 20.75 -8.48 27.07
N ARG A 40 19.85 -9.37 26.60
CA ARG A 40 20.15 -10.29 25.49
C ARG A 40 20.46 -9.54 24.19
N ALA A 41 19.71 -8.48 23.88
CA ALA A 41 19.97 -7.66 22.70
C ALA A 41 21.36 -6.99 22.78
N ARG A 42 21.75 -6.49 23.96
CA ARG A 42 23.11 -5.95 24.17
C ARG A 42 24.18 -7.02 24.07
N LEU A 43 23.97 -8.20 24.64
CA LEU A 43 24.96 -9.28 24.57
C LEU A 43 25.11 -9.85 23.15
N SER A 44 24.07 -9.79 22.32
CA SER A 44 24.17 -10.24 20.91
C SER A 44 25.06 -9.36 20.03
N THR A 45 25.50 -8.19 20.50
CA THR A 45 26.50 -7.38 19.78
C THR A 45 27.93 -7.89 19.98
N ILE A 46 28.14 -8.82 20.92
CA ILE A 46 29.42 -9.50 21.14
C ILE A 46 29.45 -10.73 20.23
N GLY A 47 30.47 -10.85 19.37
CA GLY A 47 30.58 -11.94 18.40
C GLY A 47 30.65 -13.33 19.04
N THR A 48 30.02 -14.33 18.42
CA THR A 48 30.01 -15.73 18.89
C THR A 48 31.39 -16.39 18.89
N ASP A 49 32.32 -15.80 18.16
CA ASP A 49 33.69 -16.31 17.95
C ASP A 49 34.67 -15.71 18.97
N GLU A 50 34.22 -14.73 19.78
CA GLU A 50 35.00 -14.06 20.83
C GLU A 50 34.70 -14.58 22.25
N VAL A 51 33.86 -15.61 22.39
CA VAL A 51 33.43 -16.09 23.73
C VAL A 51 34.53 -16.92 24.38
N THR A 52 35.47 -16.23 25.02
CA THR A 52 36.54 -16.79 25.85
C THR A 52 36.15 -16.76 27.33
N ALA A 53 36.68 -17.69 28.13
CA ALA A 53 36.43 -17.71 29.58
C ALA A 53 37.34 -16.76 30.38
N ASP A 54 38.09 -15.90 29.70
CA ASP A 54 39.12 -15.03 30.26
C ASP A 54 38.52 -13.78 30.96
N GLY A 55 39.32 -13.13 31.79
CA GLY A 55 38.87 -11.99 32.60
C GLY A 55 38.41 -10.79 31.77
N ARG A 56 39.00 -10.58 30.58
CA ARG A 56 38.63 -9.46 29.69
C ARG A 56 37.25 -9.65 29.10
N PHE A 57 36.91 -10.87 28.65
CA PHE A 57 35.58 -11.17 28.16
C PHE A 57 34.53 -11.03 29.25
N ARG A 58 34.79 -11.54 30.47
CA ARG A 58 33.88 -11.36 31.61
C ARG A 58 33.60 -9.89 31.91
N SER A 59 34.62 -9.03 31.86
CA SER A 59 34.47 -7.59 32.06
C SER A 59 33.60 -6.94 30.98
N ARG A 60 33.74 -7.32 29.71
CA ARG A 60 32.89 -6.80 28.62
C ARG A 60 31.44 -7.24 28.77
N VAL A 61 31.22 -8.50 29.18
CA VAL A 61 29.89 -9.04 29.45
C VAL A 61 29.25 -8.34 30.64
N ASP A 62 30.00 -8.13 31.74
CA ASP A 62 29.53 -7.37 32.91
C ASP A 62 29.12 -5.95 32.49
N GLU A 63 29.95 -5.25 31.73
CA GLU A 63 29.65 -3.91 31.24
C GLU A 63 28.40 -3.88 30.36
N ALA A 64 28.26 -4.83 29.42
CA ALA A 64 27.10 -4.93 28.54
C ALA A 64 25.80 -5.21 29.31
N ILE A 65 25.85 -6.09 30.32
CA ILE A 65 24.70 -6.36 31.21
C ILE A 65 24.34 -5.10 32.00
N ARG A 66 25.33 -4.43 32.61
CA ARG A 66 25.11 -3.17 33.35
C ARG A 66 24.50 -2.09 32.47
N GLN A 67 25.00 -1.88 31.26
CA GLN A 67 24.45 -0.91 30.32
C GLN A 67 23.00 -1.25 29.93
N GLY A 68 22.70 -2.54 29.69
CA GLY A 68 21.34 -2.99 29.38
C GLY A 68 20.36 -2.78 30.55
N LEU A 69 20.82 -3.00 31.78
CA LEU A 69 20.03 -2.79 32.99
C LEU A 69 19.85 -1.31 33.33
N ARG A 70 20.90 -0.48 33.16
CA ARG A 70 20.86 0.97 33.39
C ARG A 70 19.82 1.68 32.53
N ALA A 71 19.69 1.27 31.27
CA ALA A 71 18.67 1.82 30.37
C ALA A 71 17.23 1.62 30.89
N LEU A 72 17.02 0.61 31.74
CA LEU A 72 15.75 0.25 32.36
C LEU A 72 15.71 0.59 33.87
N GLY A 73 16.62 1.45 34.34
CA GLY A 73 16.58 2.01 35.68
C GLY A 73 17.39 1.26 36.74
N TYR A 74 18.08 0.17 36.40
CA TYR A 74 18.83 -0.63 37.36
C TYR A 74 20.33 -0.31 37.29
N TYR A 75 20.82 0.47 38.26
CA TYR A 75 22.18 1.04 38.24
C TYR A 75 23.21 0.22 39.03
N ASP A 76 22.75 -0.49 40.06
CA ASP A 76 23.62 -1.26 40.98
C ASP A 76 23.31 -2.77 40.95
N PRO A 77 23.41 -3.45 39.78
CA PRO A 77 23.21 -4.88 39.73
C PRO A 77 24.42 -5.65 40.28
N THR A 78 24.14 -6.79 40.91
CA THR A 78 25.15 -7.77 41.31
C THR A 78 25.26 -8.84 40.23
N ILE A 79 26.45 -9.00 39.66
CA ILE A 79 26.71 -9.95 38.58
C ILE A 79 27.80 -10.91 39.04
N THR A 80 27.53 -12.20 38.95
CA THR A 80 28.49 -13.25 39.27
C THR A 80 28.61 -14.22 38.11
N PHE A 81 29.85 -14.69 37.87
CA PHE A 81 30.15 -15.58 36.75
C PHE A 81 30.49 -16.97 37.26
N ASP A 82 29.82 -17.97 36.72
CA ASP A 82 30.07 -19.39 36.97
C ASP A 82 30.42 -20.09 35.65
N LEU A 83 31.58 -20.75 35.59
CA LEU A 83 32.02 -21.48 34.40
C LEU A 83 31.76 -22.96 34.60
N GLN A 84 30.71 -23.47 33.97
CA GLN A 84 30.43 -24.89 33.94
C GLN A 84 31.23 -25.54 32.81
N GLN A 85 32.32 -26.20 33.20
CA GLN A 85 33.10 -27.02 32.27
C GLN A 85 32.30 -28.26 31.88
N ARG A 86 32.18 -28.51 30.58
CA ARG A 86 31.52 -29.71 30.07
C ARG A 86 32.51 -30.50 29.21
N PRO A 87 32.58 -31.84 29.38
CA PRO A 87 33.44 -32.67 28.55
C PRO A 87 32.95 -32.64 27.10
N ALA A 88 33.91 -32.68 26.16
CA ALA A 88 33.62 -32.73 24.73
C ALA A 88 32.71 -33.94 24.41
N PRO A 89 31.74 -33.81 23.48
CA PRO A 89 31.56 -32.71 22.52
C PRO A 89 30.75 -31.51 23.04
N ALA A 90 30.32 -31.50 24.31
CA ALA A 90 29.55 -30.39 24.87
C ALA A 90 30.44 -29.17 25.14
N ARG A 91 29.95 -27.96 24.78
CA ARG A 91 30.65 -26.70 25.02
C ARG A 91 30.52 -26.30 26.50
N SER A 92 31.61 -25.80 27.08
CA SER A 92 31.57 -25.13 28.38
C SER A 92 30.62 -23.93 28.33
N VAL A 93 29.91 -23.68 29.44
CA VAL A 93 28.94 -22.59 29.55
C VAL A 93 29.40 -21.60 30.61
N LEU A 94 29.54 -20.33 30.23
CA LEU A 94 29.72 -19.22 31.15
C LEU A 94 28.34 -18.69 31.53
N ILE A 95 27.95 -18.89 32.78
CA ILE A 95 26.68 -18.43 33.32
C ILE A 95 26.92 -17.11 34.06
N ALA A 96 26.29 -16.04 33.59
CA ALA A 96 26.20 -14.78 34.31
C ALA A 96 24.91 -14.76 35.14
N LYS A 97 25.02 -14.94 36.46
CA LYS A 97 23.92 -14.82 37.40
C LYS A 97 23.79 -13.36 37.78
N VAL A 98 22.67 -12.75 37.41
CA VAL A 98 22.42 -11.31 37.51
C VAL A 98 21.28 -11.08 38.49
N VAL A 99 21.52 -10.28 39.50
CA VAL A 99 20.48 -9.74 40.39
C VAL A 99 20.36 -8.25 40.06
N PRO A 100 19.24 -7.78 39.48
CA PRO A 100 19.08 -6.39 39.05
C PRO A 100 19.31 -5.34 40.15
N GLY A 101 19.01 -5.70 41.39
CA GLY A 101 18.98 -4.75 42.51
C GLY A 101 17.69 -3.94 42.53
N GLU A 102 17.68 -2.89 43.36
CA GLU A 102 16.57 -1.95 43.39
C GLU A 102 16.68 -0.94 42.23
N PRO A 103 15.55 -0.60 41.58
CA PRO A 103 15.54 0.36 40.50
C PRO A 103 15.61 1.80 41.01
N VAL A 104 16.18 2.67 40.17
CA VAL A 104 15.98 4.11 40.24
C VAL A 104 14.54 4.43 39.86
N LEU A 105 13.86 5.24 40.67
CA LEU A 105 12.48 5.67 40.45
C LEU A 105 12.44 7.13 39.99
N ILE A 106 11.43 7.48 39.21
CA ILE A 106 11.15 8.87 38.83
C ILE A 106 10.67 9.63 40.06
N ALA A 107 11.48 10.58 40.55
CA ALA A 107 11.16 11.40 41.71
C ALA A 107 10.55 12.76 41.31
N GLY A 108 10.91 13.28 40.14
CA GLY A 108 10.36 14.54 39.63
C GLY A 108 10.40 14.64 38.11
N VAL A 109 9.42 15.34 37.55
CA VAL A 109 9.37 15.66 36.12
C VAL A 109 9.02 17.13 35.96
N ASP A 110 9.99 17.90 35.50
CA ASP A 110 9.80 19.30 35.12
C ASP A 110 9.84 19.43 33.59
N ILE A 111 8.74 19.90 33.03
CA ILE A 111 8.56 20.11 31.59
C ILE A 111 7.98 21.50 31.39
N VAL A 112 8.82 22.40 30.89
CA VAL A 112 8.46 23.76 30.54
C VAL A 112 8.24 23.82 29.03
N LEU A 113 7.02 24.25 28.64
CA LEU A 113 6.69 24.55 27.25
C LEU A 113 6.60 26.07 27.06
N GLN A 114 7.38 26.59 26.12
CA GLN A 114 7.37 28.00 25.72
C GLN A 114 6.84 28.17 24.28
N GLY A 115 6.62 29.42 23.87
CA GLY A 115 6.03 29.75 22.58
C GLY A 115 4.59 29.23 22.42
N GLY A 116 4.20 28.91 21.19
CA GLY A 116 2.86 28.41 20.87
C GLY A 116 2.53 27.04 21.47
N ALA A 117 3.52 26.20 21.76
CA ALA A 117 3.35 24.88 22.37
C ALA A 117 2.68 24.96 23.75
N LYS A 118 2.83 26.08 24.47
CA LYS A 118 2.19 26.30 25.77
C LYS A 118 0.66 26.19 25.72
N THR A 119 0.05 26.57 24.60
CA THR A 119 -1.41 26.58 24.42
C THR A 119 -1.89 25.60 23.36
N ASP A 120 -0.98 24.91 22.67
CA ASP A 120 -1.33 23.98 21.60
C ASP A 120 -1.92 22.67 22.19
N PRO A 121 -3.16 22.30 21.84
CA PRO A 121 -3.81 21.10 22.39
C PRO A 121 -3.02 19.80 22.16
N ASP A 122 -2.26 19.67 21.07
CA ASP A 122 -1.51 18.45 20.78
C ASP A 122 -0.28 18.33 21.69
N TYR A 123 0.38 19.45 21.97
CA TYR A 123 1.48 19.48 22.94
C TYR A 123 0.98 19.20 24.35
N LEU A 124 -0.14 19.80 24.74
CA LEU A 124 -0.76 19.55 26.04
C LEU A 124 -1.21 18.08 26.18
N ALA A 125 -1.77 17.49 25.12
CA ALA A 125 -2.13 16.08 25.08
C ALA A 125 -0.90 15.16 25.15
N LEU A 126 0.17 15.51 24.43
CA LEU A 126 1.45 14.78 24.47
C LEU A 126 2.03 14.75 25.88
N VAL A 127 2.14 15.92 26.53
CA VAL A 127 2.64 16.02 27.91
C VAL A 127 1.80 15.17 28.86
N ARG A 128 0.47 15.30 28.81
CA ARG A 128 -0.43 14.50 29.68
C ARG A 128 -0.31 13.00 29.48
N ARG A 129 -0.07 12.55 28.24
CA ARG A 129 -0.03 11.12 27.89
C ARG A 129 1.32 10.49 28.17
N ASP A 130 2.40 11.18 27.83
CA ASP A 130 3.75 10.61 27.73
C ASP A 130 4.68 11.01 28.89
N THR A 131 4.19 11.84 29.83
CA THR A 131 4.91 12.12 31.08
C THR A 131 4.88 10.87 31.98
N PRO A 132 6.03 10.35 32.44
CA PRO A 132 6.05 9.21 33.35
C PRO A 132 5.43 9.59 34.70
N LYS A 133 4.79 8.62 35.35
CA LYS A 133 4.24 8.82 36.69
C LYS A 133 5.37 8.88 37.71
N ILE A 134 5.29 9.81 38.66
CA ILE A 134 6.18 9.83 39.82
C ILE A 134 6.08 8.47 40.55
N GLY A 135 7.23 7.92 40.94
CA GLY A 135 7.38 6.60 41.56
C GLY A 135 7.49 5.43 40.58
N SER A 136 7.34 5.65 39.27
CA SER A 136 7.62 4.61 38.26
C SER A 136 9.11 4.36 38.10
N VAL A 137 9.49 3.16 37.64
CA VAL A 137 10.89 2.81 37.35
C VAL A 137 11.40 3.66 36.20
N LEU A 138 12.61 4.23 36.35
CA LEU A 138 13.25 5.00 35.30
C LEU A 138 13.45 4.15 34.03
N ASN A 139 13.04 4.71 32.89
CA ASN A 139 13.36 4.18 31.57
C ASN A 139 13.94 5.30 30.71
N HIS A 140 15.16 5.13 30.21
CA HIS A 140 15.83 6.13 29.36
C HIS A 140 15.13 6.29 28.02
N GLY A 141 14.54 5.21 27.50
CA GLY A 141 13.79 5.23 26.25
C GLY A 141 12.58 6.15 26.32
N ASP A 142 11.90 6.22 27.46
CA ASP A 142 10.75 7.11 27.62
C ASP A 142 11.16 8.59 27.51
N PHE A 143 12.30 8.96 28.10
CA PHE A 143 12.86 10.32 28.01
C PHE A 143 13.24 10.69 26.57
N ASP A 144 13.96 9.82 25.87
CA ASP A 144 14.37 10.07 24.48
C ASP A 144 13.18 10.08 23.51
N ASN A 145 12.20 9.19 23.73
CA ASN A 145 10.96 9.16 22.96
C ASN A 145 10.13 10.42 23.17
N PHE A 146 10.07 10.94 24.39
CA PHE A 146 9.35 12.17 24.72
C PHE A 146 9.94 13.37 23.98
N LYS A 147 11.27 13.56 24.05
CA LYS A 147 12.00 14.61 23.31
C LYS A 147 11.80 14.50 21.80
N SER A 148 11.90 13.29 21.26
CA SER A 148 11.68 13.02 19.85
C SER A 148 10.24 13.33 19.43
N SER A 149 9.27 13.09 20.32
CA SER A 149 7.86 13.41 20.09
C SER A 149 7.59 14.92 20.09
N LEU A 150 8.22 15.69 20.98
CA LEU A 150 8.15 17.17 20.97
C LEU A 150 8.69 17.75 19.66
N THR A 151 9.87 17.29 19.23
CA THR A 151 10.53 17.74 18.00
C THR A 151 9.75 17.28 16.75
N GLY A 152 9.26 16.04 16.74
CA GLY A 152 8.45 15.51 15.65
C GLY A 152 7.08 16.19 15.54
N LEU A 153 6.50 16.66 16.65
CA LEU A 153 5.27 17.46 16.63
C LEU A 153 5.52 18.87 16.08
N ALA A 154 6.69 19.46 16.37
CA ALA A 154 7.08 20.76 15.84
C ALA A 154 7.14 20.74 14.32
N LEU A 155 7.83 19.73 13.74
CA LEU A 155 7.92 19.54 12.30
C LEU A 155 6.56 19.29 11.65
N ARG A 156 5.70 18.48 12.27
CA ARG A 156 4.36 18.16 11.73
C ARG A 156 3.41 19.35 11.74
N ARG A 157 3.48 20.22 12.75
CA ARG A 157 2.61 21.38 12.92
C ARG A 157 3.21 22.69 12.42
N GLY A 158 4.47 22.70 11.98
CA GLY A 158 5.11 23.89 11.40
C GLY A 158 5.66 24.86 12.43
N TYR A 159 6.12 24.37 13.57
CA TYR A 159 6.94 25.13 14.52
C TYR A 159 8.42 25.02 14.11
N PHE A 160 8.79 25.66 13.00
CA PHE A 160 10.12 25.49 12.40
C PHE A 160 11.25 26.21 13.14
N ASP A 161 10.90 27.09 14.08
CA ASP A 161 11.86 27.77 14.95
C ASP A 161 12.01 27.05 16.30
N ALA A 162 11.40 25.86 16.45
CA ALA A 162 11.43 25.12 17.69
C ALA A 162 12.85 24.75 18.12
N ASN A 163 13.14 24.93 19.41
CA ASN A 163 14.42 24.69 20.01
C ASN A 163 14.27 24.01 21.38
N MET A 164 15.15 23.05 21.66
CA MET A 164 15.25 22.40 22.96
C MET A 164 16.25 23.19 23.80
N ILE A 165 15.77 24.15 24.61
CA ILE A 165 16.61 25.01 25.46
C ILE A 165 17.31 24.15 26.53
N LYS A 166 16.57 23.21 27.12
CA LYS A 166 17.09 22.29 28.14
C LYS A 166 16.55 20.89 27.93
N SER A 167 17.42 19.90 28.10
CA SER A 167 17.07 18.47 28.00
C SER A 167 18.05 17.69 28.87
N GLN A 168 17.74 17.59 30.16
CA GLN A 168 18.57 16.89 31.14
C GLN A 168 17.77 15.77 31.81
N LEU A 169 18.41 14.62 31.96
CA LEU A 169 17.94 13.51 32.77
C LEU A 169 18.91 13.34 33.94
N GLY A 170 18.56 13.92 35.08
CA GLY A 170 19.35 13.80 36.30
C GLY A 170 19.11 12.44 36.94
N VAL A 171 20.18 11.68 37.23
CA VAL A 171 20.07 10.39 37.90
C VAL A 171 20.98 10.38 39.12
N ALA A 172 20.35 10.33 40.30
CA ALA A 172 21.02 10.16 41.57
C ALA A 172 20.96 8.68 41.97
N ALA A 173 21.91 7.87 41.48
CA ALA A 173 21.92 6.42 41.69
C ALA A 173 21.92 6.04 43.18
N GLU A 174 22.70 6.76 44.01
CA GLU A 174 22.78 6.53 45.46
C GLU A 174 21.43 6.77 46.17
N LEU A 175 20.68 7.78 45.72
CA LEU A 175 19.35 8.09 46.24
C LEU A 175 18.25 7.25 45.58
N ARG A 176 18.57 6.54 44.50
CA ARG A 176 17.65 5.80 43.64
C ARG A 176 16.55 6.69 43.06
N GLU A 177 16.89 7.93 42.75
CA GLU A 177 15.97 8.94 42.22
C GLU A 177 16.42 9.47 40.85
N ALA A 178 15.43 9.76 40.00
CA ALA A 178 15.64 10.40 38.71
C ALA A 178 14.71 11.59 38.49
N PHE A 179 15.24 12.60 37.82
CA PHE A 179 14.58 13.88 37.57
C PHE A 179 14.65 14.22 36.09
N TRP A 180 13.49 14.47 35.47
CA TRP A 180 13.43 15.03 34.13
C TRP A 180 13.41 16.55 34.23
N ASP A 181 14.18 17.21 33.38
CA ASP A 181 14.29 18.67 33.32
C ASP A 181 14.38 19.07 31.85
N ILE A 182 13.22 19.43 31.29
CA ILE A 182 13.02 19.72 29.88
C ILE A 182 12.45 21.13 29.73
N ASP A 183 13.12 21.94 28.91
CA ASP A 183 12.63 23.26 28.50
C ASP A 183 12.61 23.32 26.97
N PHE A 184 11.40 23.40 26.42
CA PHE A 184 11.16 23.36 24.98
C PHE A 184 10.42 24.62 24.54
N ASP A 185 11.09 25.42 23.72
CA ASP A 185 10.48 26.58 23.07
C ASP A 185 10.10 26.23 21.64
N SER A 186 8.81 26.21 21.33
CA SER A 186 8.36 25.93 19.97
C SER A 186 8.49 27.14 19.03
N GLY A 187 8.68 28.35 19.58
CA GLY A 187 8.42 29.58 18.86
C GLY A 187 6.96 29.66 18.37
N GLU A 188 6.76 30.34 17.24
CA GLU A 188 5.45 30.52 16.62
C GLU A 188 5.19 29.52 15.49
N ARG A 189 3.90 29.23 15.27
CA ARG A 189 3.46 28.31 14.23
C ARG A 189 3.42 29.02 12.87
N TYR A 190 4.01 28.39 11.86
CA TYR A 190 4.01 28.90 10.50
C TYR A 190 2.67 28.67 9.80
N ARG A 191 2.39 29.51 8.82
CA ARG A 191 1.22 29.46 7.94
C ARG A 191 1.63 29.17 6.52
N PHE A 192 0.78 28.52 5.74
CA PHE A 192 1.01 28.32 4.32
C PHE A 192 1.02 29.66 3.57
N GLY A 193 2.00 29.82 2.70
CA GLY A 193 2.08 30.91 1.73
C GLY A 193 1.59 30.46 0.34
N LYS A 194 1.84 31.31 -0.66
CA LYS A 194 1.56 30.99 -2.06
C LYS A 194 2.35 29.77 -2.54
N VAL A 195 1.68 28.92 -3.34
CA VAL A 195 2.32 27.83 -4.08
C VAL A 195 2.71 28.32 -5.47
N ILE A 196 4.00 28.17 -5.82
CA ILE A 196 4.57 28.58 -7.10
C ILE A 196 4.91 27.32 -7.90
N PHE A 197 4.33 27.18 -9.09
CA PHE A 197 4.55 26.02 -9.95
C PHE A 197 5.63 26.29 -11.00
N GLN A 198 6.58 25.37 -11.16
CA GLN A 198 7.68 25.49 -12.13
C GLN A 198 7.79 24.23 -12.99
N GLY A 199 8.03 24.38 -14.29
CA GLY A 199 8.23 23.27 -15.23
C GLY A 199 6.95 22.58 -15.72
N SER A 200 5.76 23.11 -15.37
CA SER A 200 4.48 22.53 -15.80
C SER A 200 4.13 22.87 -17.25
N GLN A 201 3.70 21.86 -18.00
CA GLN A 201 3.01 22.00 -19.29
C GLN A 201 1.50 22.23 -19.15
N ILE A 202 0.94 22.05 -17.95
CA ILE A 202 -0.47 22.28 -17.61
C ILE A 202 -0.64 23.70 -17.09
N ARG A 203 -1.74 24.35 -17.46
CA ARG A 203 -2.08 25.70 -17.00
C ARG A 203 -2.10 25.77 -15.47
N GLU A 204 -1.59 26.87 -14.94
CA GLU A 204 -1.45 27.07 -13.50
C GLU A 204 -2.80 27.09 -12.76
N ASP A 205 -3.87 27.59 -13.37
CA ASP A 205 -5.21 27.62 -12.78
C ASP A 205 -5.76 26.22 -12.44
N TYR A 206 -5.38 25.19 -13.20
CA TYR A 206 -5.68 23.80 -12.84
C TYR A 206 -4.87 23.34 -11.62
N LEU A 207 -3.60 23.73 -11.53
CA LEU A 207 -2.71 23.33 -10.44
C LEU A 207 -3.07 24.00 -9.12
N GLN A 208 -3.46 25.27 -9.16
CA GLN A 208 -3.91 26.01 -7.99
C GLN A 208 -5.17 25.37 -7.38
N ASN A 209 -6.10 24.86 -8.22
CA ASN A 209 -7.28 24.12 -7.75
C ASN A 209 -6.97 22.71 -7.19
N LEU A 210 -5.71 22.26 -7.22
CA LEU A 210 -5.27 21.04 -6.55
C LEU A 210 -4.69 21.30 -5.15
N VAL A 211 -4.37 22.55 -4.81
CA VAL A 211 -3.85 22.94 -3.50
C VAL A 211 -4.91 22.65 -2.43
N PRO A 212 -4.60 21.82 -1.41
CA PRO A 212 -5.61 21.38 -0.45
C PRO A 212 -5.84 22.37 0.72
N PHE A 213 -5.05 23.43 0.78
CA PHE A 213 -5.08 24.48 1.80
C PHE A 213 -5.21 25.87 1.15
N HIS A 214 -5.56 26.86 1.97
CA HIS A 214 -5.57 28.26 1.59
C HIS A 214 -4.35 29.00 2.15
N GLU A 215 -3.96 30.08 1.48
CA GLU A 215 -2.92 30.98 1.99
C GLU A 215 -3.32 31.57 3.36
N GLY A 216 -2.39 31.56 4.31
CA GLY A 216 -2.61 32.01 5.69
C GLY A 216 -3.14 30.91 6.64
N GLU A 217 -3.54 29.74 6.14
CA GLU A 217 -3.89 28.60 7.00
C GLU A 217 -2.67 28.06 7.75
N LEU A 218 -2.88 27.46 8.92
CA LEU A 218 -1.79 26.90 9.72
C LEU A 218 -1.13 25.72 9.00
N TYR A 219 0.20 25.71 8.96
CA TYR A 219 0.95 24.65 8.30
C TYR A 219 0.68 23.28 8.94
N THR A 220 0.59 22.25 8.09
CA THR A 220 0.76 20.86 8.51
C THR A 220 1.56 20.07 7.47
N SER A 221 2.31 19.06 7.91
CA SER A 221 3.00 18.15 6.99
C SER A 221 2.05 17.32 6.15
N ASP A 222 0.85 17.05 6.66
CA ASP A 222 -0.16 16.22 6.01
C ASP A 222 -0.72 16.91 4.75
N GLU A 223 -0.94 18.21 4.82
CA GLU A 223 -1.40 19.03 3.70
C GLU A 223 -0.34 19.15 2.60
N LEU A 224 0.95 19.25 2.96
CA LEU A 224 2.05 19.21 2.01
C LEU A 224 2.12 17.85 1.29
N ALA A 225 1.98 16.76 2.04
CA ALA A 225 1.93 15.41 1.49
C ALA A 225 0.71 15.20 0.57
N GLU A 226 -0.45 15.77 0.93
CA GLU A 226 -1.68 15.72 0.14
C GLU A 226 -1.53 16.48 -1.17
N LEU A 227 -0.92 17.68 -1.18
CA LEU A 227 -0.61 18.41 -2.41
C LEU A 227 0.25 17.55 -3.34
N ASN A 228 1.33 16.96 -2.82
CA ASN A 228 2.22 16.10 -3.60
C ASN A 228 1.48 14.87 -4.16
N ARG A 229 0.62 14.24 -3.34
CA ARG A 229 -0.22 13.11 -3.74
C ARG A 229 -1.22 13.51 -4.82
N ARG A 230 -1.89 14.65 -4.70
CA ARG A 230 -2.88 15.15 -5.68
C ARG A 230 -2.24 15.42 -7.03
N LEU A 231 -1.11 16.14 -7.05
CA LEU A 231 -0.35 16.41 -8.27
C LEU A 231 0.10 15.11 -8.94
N SER A 232 0.63 14.16 -8.16
CA SER A 232 1.05 12.85 -8.68
C SER A 232 -0.13 12.04 -9.24
N ALA A 233 -1.28 12.07 -8.56
CA ALA A 233 -2.48 11.32 -8.95
C ALA A 233 -3.13 11.81 -10.25
N THR A 234 -2.83 13.04 -10.70
CA THR A 234 -3.28 13.53 -12.02
C THR A 234 -2.66 12.73 -13.18
N ASN A 235 -1.51 12.09 -12.96
CA ASN A 235 -0.66 11.54 -14.02
C ASN A 235 -0.24 12.55 -15.09
N TRP A 236 -0.24 13.86 -14.82
CA TRP A 236 0.32 14.85 -15.76
C TRP A 236 1.83 14.95 -15.72
N PHE A 237 2.46 14.47 -14.63
CA PHE A 237 3.89 14.65 -14.38
C PHE A 237 4.64 13.32 -14.24
N ASN A 238 5.92 13.34 -14.61
CA ASN A 238 6.87 12.24 -14.37
C ASN A 238 7.44 12.31 -12.94
N SER A 239 7.68 13.53 -12.46
CA SER A 239 8.15 13.82 -11.11
C SER A 239 7.46 15.07 -10.57
N VAL A 240 7.17 15.04 -9.27
CA VAL A 240 6.61 16.15 -8.49
C VAL A 240 7.45 16.30 -7.23
N VAL A 241 7.97 17.50 -7.00
CA VAL A 241 8.69 17.85 -5.77
C VAL A 241 8.10 19.15 -5.26
N VAL A 242 7.57 19.12 -4.03
CA VAL A 242 7.09 20.31 -3.34
C VAL A 242 8.04 20.59 -2.18
N SER A 243 8.70 21.74 -2.24
CA SER A 243 9.69 22.14 -1.24
C SER A 243 9.30 23.47 -0.59
N PRO A 244 9.39 23.59 0.74
CA PRO A 244 9.19 24.88 1.40
C PRO A 244 10.36 25.84 1.18
N ASP A 245 10.04 27.12 0.99
CA ASP A 245 11.03 28.19 0.88
C ASP A 245 11.16 28.97 2.20
N PHE A 246 12.28 28.75 2.90
CA PHE A 246 12.54 29.36 4.21
C PHE A 246 13.22 30.73 4.16
N ARG A 247 13.58 31.26 2.98
CA ARG A 247 14.39 32.49 2.85
C ARG A 247 13.78 33.67 3.60
N ASP A 248 12.51 33.96 3.35
CA ASP A 248 11.77 35.05 4.00
C ASP A 248 10.78 34.56 5.08
N ALA A 249 10.42 33.27 5.04
CA ALA A 249 9.41 32.69 5.93
C ALA A 249 9.79 32.82 7.42
N LYS A 250 11.08 32.81 7.76
CA LYS A 250 11.54 32.98 9.15
C LYS A 250 11.14 34.31 9.76
N LYS A 251 10.95 35.36 8.94
CA LYS A 251 10.54 36.69 9.40
C LYS A 251 9.03 36.85 9.43
N THR A 252 8.35 36.39 8.38
CA THR A 252 6.89 36.59 8.21
C THR A 252 6.03 35.51 8.86
N LYS A 253 6.62 34.34 9.16
CA LYS A 253 5.94 33.11 9.54
C LYS A 253 4.94 32.60 8.48
N ILE A 254 5.03 33.11 7.26
CA ILE A 254 4.30 32.64 6.08
C ILE A 254 5.29 31.87 5.23
N LEU A 255 4.97 30.63 4.87
CA LEU A 255 5.86 29.68 4.20
C LEU A 255 5.42 29.45 2.74
N PRO A 256 6.02 30.16 1.77
CA PRO A 256 5.81 29.86 0.36
C PRO A 256 6.30 28.46 0.03
N LEU A 257 5.69 27.85 -0.98
CA LEU A 257 6.05 26.52 -1.47
C LEU A 257 6.39 26.57 -2.94
N ASP A 258 7.54 26.00 -3.30
CA ASP A 258 7.94 25.77 -4.69
C ASP A 258 7.56 24.34 -5.10
N ALA A 259 6.65 24.23 -6.06
CA ALA A 259 6.23 22.97 -6.66
C ALA A 259 6.90 22.80 -8.03
N VAL A 260 8.03 22.10 -8.03
CA VAL A 260 8.77 21.78 -9.26
C VAL A 260 8.25 20.48 -9.83
N VAL A 261 7.78 20.54 -11.08
CA VAL A 261 7.21 19.39 -11.78
C VAL A 261 7.88 19.18 -13.13
N THR A 262 7.83 17.95 -13.62
CA THR A 262 8.33 17.60 -14.96
C THR A 262 7.21 16.97 -15.79
N PRO A 263 7.00 17.38 -17.05
CA PRO A 263 5.95 16.80 -17.89
C PRO A 263 6.07 15.29 -18.00
N ARG A 264 4.93 14.59 -17.93
CA ARG A 264 4.91 13.14 -18.15
C ARG A 264 5.27 12.81 -19.59
N THR A 265 5.87 11.65 -19.82
CA THR A 265 6.13 11.14 -21.18
C THR A 265 4.83 11.13 -22.00
N GLU A 266 4.83 11.74 -23.18
CA GLU A 266 3.63 11.98 -23.98
C GLU A 266 2.93 10.73 -24.53
N ASN A 267 3.67 9.64 -24.66
CA ASN A 267 3.19 8.39 -25.24
C ASN A 267 3.70 7.22 -24.41
N THR A 268 2.79 6.41 -23.89
CA THR A 268 3.08 5.13 -23.25
C THR A 268 2.37 4.03 -24.04
N VAL A 269 3.10 3.01 -24.45
CA VAL A 269 2.54 1.82 -25.11
C VAL A 269 2.73 0.61 -24.21
N GLU A 270 1.64 -0.06 -23.89
CA GLU A 270 1.61 -1.31 -23.12
C GLU A 270 1.14 -2.44 -24.02
N LEU A 271 1.94 -3.51 -24.10
CA LEU A 271 1.60 -4.73 -24.81
C LEU A 271 1.40 -5.87 -23.80
N GLY A 272 0.41 -6.72 -24.05
CA GLY A 272 0.10 -7.87 -23.21
C GLY A 272 -0.30 -9.07 -24.06
N GLY A 273 0.06 -10.26 -23.58
CA GLY A 273 -0.27 -11.53 -24.22
C GLY A 273 -0.77 -12.54 -23.18
N GLY A 274 -1.72 -13.36 -23.58
CA GLY A 274 -2.25 -14.45 -22.76
C GLY A 274 -2.74 -15.61 -23.64
N TYR A 275 -2.95 -16.75 -23.01
CA TYR A 275 -3.49 -17.94 -23.67
C TYR A 275 -4.46 -18.64 -22.73
N ALA A 276 -5.61 -19.06 -23.25
CA ALA A 276 -6.54 -19.93 -22.57
C ALA A 276 -6.98 -21.05 -23.52
N THR A 277 -7.26 -22.24 -22.99
CA THR A 277 -7.60 -23.42 -23.82
C THR A 277 -8.92 -23.27 -24.58
N ASP A 278 -9.83 -22.44 -24.06
CA ASP A 278 -11.16 -22.20 -24.61
C ASP A 278 -11.24 -20.94 -25.50
N VAL A 279 -10.32 -20.00 -25.35
CA VAL A 279 -10.28 -18.73 -26.13
C VAL A 279 -9.13 -18.70 -27.14
N GLY A 280 -8.07 -19.47 -26.91
CA GLY A 280 -6.83 -19.43 -27.67
C GLY A 280 -5.93 -18.25 -27.25
N PRO A 281 -5.03 -17.80 -28.15
CA PRO A 281 -4.18 -16.65 -27.87
C PRO A 281 -5.01 -15.36 -27.78
N ARG A 282 -4.63 -14.50 -26.83
CA ARG A 282 -5.20 -13.17 -26.63
C ARG A 282 -4.09 -12.15 -26.58
N LEU A 283 -4.17 -11.14 -27.43
CA LEU A 283 -3.26 -10.01 -27.48
C LEU A 283 -3.98 -8.74 -27.04
N THR A 284 -3.27 -7.89 -26.31
CA THR A 284 -3.75 -6.57 -25.90
C THR A 284 -2.69 -5.52 -26.19
N ALA A 285 -3.08 -4.41 -26.81
CA ALA A 285 -2.24 -3.23 -26.97
C ALA A 285 -2.98 -1.99 -26.46
N SER A 286 -2.32 -1.18 -25.65
CA SER A 286 -2.86 0.07 -25.12
C SER A 286 -1.87 1.20 -25.36
N TRP A 287 -2.30 2.23 -26.11
CA TRP A 287 -1.56 3.46 -26.30
C TRP A 287 -2.21 4.57 -25.47
N ARG A 288 -1.46 5.13 -24.54
CA ARG A 288 -1.89 6.20 -23.64
C ARG A 288 -1.12 7.48 -23.92
N LYS A 289 -1.86 8.57 -24.09
CA LYS A 289 -1.36 9.95 -24.01
C LYS A 289 -1.87 10.56 -22.70
N PRO A 290 -1.04 10.58 -21.63
CA PRO A 290 -1.49 11.02 -20.31
C PRO A 290 -1.85 12.51 -20.24
N TRP A 291 -1.35 13.30 -21.20
CA TRP A 291 -1.81 14.65 -21.49
C TRP A 291 -1.78 14.88 -23.01
N VAL A 292 -2.71 15.70 -23.51
CA VAL A 292 -2.86 16.03 -24.94
C VAL A 292 -2.71 17.54 -25.18
N ASN A 293 -3.02 18.36 -24.17
CA ASN A 293 -2.94 19.81 -24.23
C ASN A 293 -2.73 20.39 -22.82
N SER A 294 -2.59 21.72 -22.73
CA SER A 294 -2.37 22.44 -21.47
C SER A 294 -3.58 22.45 -20.52
N TYR A 295 -4.74 21.95 -20.93
CA TYR A 295 -5.93 21.77 -20.08
C TYR A 295 -5.94 20.41 -19.35
N GLY A 296 -4.90 19.58 -19.54
CA GLY A 296 -4.76 18.30 -18.84
C GLY A 296 -5.65 17.19 -19.42
N HIS A 297 -6.19 17.36 -20.63
CA HIS A 297 -6.96 16.32 -21.31
C HIS A 297 -6.07 15.11 -21.59
N SER A 298 -6.63 13.90 -21.55
CA SER A 298 -5.87 12.67 -21.84
C SER A 298 -6.60 11.75 -22.81
N LEU A 299 -5.84 10.94 -23.55
CA LEU A 299 -6.36 10.01 -24.55
C LEU A 299 -5.83 8.61 -24.27
N THR A 300 -6.70 7.61 -24.33
CA THR A 300 -6.32 6.20 -24.31
C THR A 300 -6.96 5.48 -25.48
N THR A 301 -6.16 4.79 -26.28
CA THR A 301 -6.60 3.87 -27.32
C THR A 301 -6.21 2.47 -26.91
N SER A 302 -7.15 1.52 -26.92
CA SER A 302 -6.88 0.14 -26.54
C SER A 302 -7.48 -0.83 -27.54
N THR A 303 -6.78 -1.91 -27.82
CA THR A 303 -7.30 -3.01 -28.64
C THR A 303 -7.05 -4.34 -27.95
N THR A 304 -8.04 -5.22 -28.02
CA THR A 304 -7.94 -6.61 -27.62
C THR A 304 -8.25 -7.48 -28.82
N LEU A 305 -7.38 -8.44 -29.13
CA LEU A 305 -7.56 -9.37 -30.22
C LEU A 305 -7.50 -10.80 -29.68
N SER A 306 -8.57 -11.55 -29.84
CA SER A 306 -8.61 -13.01 -29.70
C SER A 306 -9.45 -13.60 -30.84
N ALA A 307 -9.45 -14.93 -31.00
CA ALA A 307 -10.28 -15.57 -32.01
C ALA A 307 -11.79 -15.24 -31.85
N PRO A 308 -12.39 -15.34 -30.64
CA PRO A 308 -13.82 -15.08 -30.49
C PRO A 308 -14.23 -13.61 -30.34
N GLU A 309 -13.33 -12.72 -29.92
CA GLU A 309 -13.66 -11.32 -29.67
C GLU A 309 -12.53 -10.39 -30.15
N GLN A 310 -12.90 -9.33 -30.87
CA GLN A 310 -11.98 -8.25 -31.25
C GLN A 310 -12.57 -6.91 -30.81
N THR A 311 -11.79 -6.09 -30.11
CA THR A 311 -12.21 -4.77 -29.65
C THR A 311 -11.23 -3.68 -30.03
N LEU A 312 -11.76 -2.49 -30.28
CA LEU A 312 -11.02 -1.25 -30.43
C LEU A 312 -11.77 -0.15 -29.66
N ASP A 313 -11.14 0.40 -28.63
CA ASP A 313 -11.72 1.36 -27.71
C ASP A 313 -10.90 2.66 -27.69
N PHE A 314 -11.60 3.79 -27.73
CA PHE A 314 -11.05 5.13 -27.58
C PHE A 314 -11.68 5.78 -26.33
N SER A 315 -10.86 6.45 -25.52
CA SER A 315 -11.31 7.14 -24.32
C SER A 315 -10.59 8.48 -24.19
N TYR A 316 -11.35 9.57 -24.21
CA TYR A 316 -10.86 10.93 -24.06
C TYR A 316 -11.39 11.53 -22.74
N ARG A 317 -10.48 11.90 -21.84
CA ARG A 317 -10.80 12.44 -20.51
C ARG A 317 -10.59 13.95 -20.49
N ILE A 318 -11.57 14.67 -19.96
CA ILE A 318 -11.57 16.14 -19.86
C ILE A 318 -11.75 16.53 -18.38
N PRO A 319 -10.67 16.87 -17.66
CA PRO A 319 -10.72 17.39 -16.30
C PRO A 319 -11.47 18.73 -16.19
N LEU A 320 -12.29 18.90 -15.14
CA LEU A 320 -12.95 20.18 -14.86
C LEU A 320 -12.03 21.07 -14.03
N LEU A 321 -11.94 22.35 -14.41
CA LEU A 321 -11.08 23.35 -13.76
C LEU A 321 -11.25 23.40 -12.23
N LYS A 322 -12.50 23.43 -11.73
CA LYS A 322 -12.76 23.58 -10.28
C LYS A 322 -12.19 22.45 -9.43
N ASN A 323 -12.16 21.22 -9.94
CA ASN A 323 -11.74 20.03 -9.20
C ASN A 323 -11.07 19.03 -10.18
N PRO A 324 -9.87 19.31 -10.71
CA PRO A 324 -9.36 18.59 -11.87
C PRO A 324 -9.07 17.10 -11.64
N LEU A 325 -8.70 16.75 -10.40
CA LEU A 325 -8.44 15.37 -10.03
C LEU A 325 -9.74 14.58 -9.83
N GLU A 326 -10.71 15.20 -9.18
CA GLU A 326 -11.95 14.56 -8.70
C GLU A 326 -13.08 14.59 -9.73
N GLN A 327 -13.07 15.55 -10.65
CA GLN A 327 -14.19 15.82 -11.53
C GLN A 327 -13.74 15.93 -12.98
N TYR A 328 -14.31 15.08 -13.84
CA TYR A 328 -14.01 15.06 -15.27
C TYR A 328 -15.21 14.58 -16.09
N TYR A 329 -15.18 14.89 -17.38
CA TYR A 329 -15.95 14.20 -18.41
C TYR A 329 -15.10 13.11 -19.06
N LEU A 330 -15.76 12.09 -19.59
CA LEU A 330 -15.14 11.00 -20.31
C LEU A 330 -15.97 10.72 -21.56
N LEU A 331 -15.33 10.87 -22.72
CA LEU A 331 -15.91 10.59 -24.04
C LEU A 331 -15.31 9.27 -24.53
N GLN A 332 -16.15 8.29 -24.80
CA GLN A 332 -15.70 6.98 -25.24
C GLN A 332 -16.33 6.60 -26.56
N GLY A 333 -15.55 5.95 -27.40
CA GLY A 333 -16.03 5.26 -28.60
C GLY A 333 -15.45 3.85 -28.64
N GLY A 334 -16.23 2.89 -29.13
CA GLY A 334 -15.79 1.50 -29.15
C GLY A 334 -16.39 0.72 -30.29
N PHE A 335 -15.59 -0.15 -30.89
CA PHE A 335 -16.00 -1.16 -31.86
C PHE A 335 -15.73 -2.53 -31.28
N LYS A 336 -16.69 -3.43 -31.38
CA LYS A 336 -16.56 -4.81 -30.92
C LYS A 336 -17.14 -5.77 -31.94
N ARG A 337 -16.34 -6.74 -32.35
CA ARG A 337 -16.80 -7.91 -33.10
C ARG A 337 -16.73 -9.15 -32.23
N THR A 338 -17.78 -9.96 -32.27
CA THR A 338 -17.91 -11.22 -31.53
C THR A 338 -18.30 -12.33 -32.49
N ASP A 339 -17.57 -13.43 -32.49
CA ASP A 339 -17.94 -14.69 -33.14
C ASP A 339 -17.63 -15.82 -32.15
N LEU A 340 -18.64 -16.16 -31.32
CA LEU A 340 -18.47 -17.05 -30.17
C LEU A 340 -19.73 -17.89 -29.95
N ASN A 341 -19.55 -19.20 -29.91
CA ASN A 341 -20.65 -20.16 -29.72
C ASN A 341 -21.78 -19.88 -30.73
N ASP A 342 -22.98 -19.55 -30.25
CA ASP A 342 -24.14 -19.20 -31.08
C ASP A 342 -24.34 -17.68 -31.24
N THR A 343 -23.28 -16.88 -31.01
CA THR A 343 -23.32 -15.41 -31.01
C THR A 343 -22.43 -14.85 -32.10
N LYS A 344 -23.00 -14.12 -33.05
CA LYS A 344 -22.29 -13.29 -34.02
C LYS A 344 -22.77 -11.86 -33.85
N SER A 345 -21.88 -10.91 -33.61
CA SER A 345 -22.28 -9.53 -33.32
C SER A 345 -21.21 -8.53 -33.72
N ASP A 346 -21.63 -7.44 -34.36
CA ASP A 346 -20.84 -6.25 -34.62
C ASP A 346 -21.49 -5.06 -33.92
N THR A 347 -20.79 -4.52 -32.93
CA THR A 347 -21.27 -3.46 -32.04
C THR A 347 -20.43 -2.21 -32.21
N THR A 348 -21.10 -1.08 -32.39
CA THR A 348 -20.50 0.26 -32.28
C THR A 348 -21.11 0.97 -31.08
N THR A 349 -20.29 1.60 -30.24
CA THR A 349 -20.76 2.33 -29.05
C THR A 349 -20.14 3.72 -28.97
N LEU A 350 -20.92 4.67 -28.48
CA LEU A 350 -20.48 5.99 -28.04
C LEU A 350 -21.00 6.21 -26.62
N ASN A 351 -20.17 6.75 -25.72
CA ASN A 351 -20.56 7.03 -24.35
C ASN A 351 -20.02 8.39 -23.90
N VAL A 352 -20.89 9.19 -23.30
CA VAL A 352 -20.52 10.43 -22.61
C VAL A 352 -20.80 10.24 -21.13
N ALA A 353 -19.79 10.38 -20.31
CA ALA A 353 -19.91 10.19 -18.87
C ALA A 353 -19.35 11.37 -18.08
N ARG A 354 -20.00 11.67 -16.96
CA ARG A 354 -19.56 12.64 -15.96
C ARG A 354 -19.17 11.92 -14.68
N PHE A 355 -17.92 12.09 -14.23
CA PHE A 355 -17.36 11.41 -13.06
C PHE A 355 -17.16 12.32 -11.85
N TRP A 356 -17.40 11.78 -10.66
CA TRP A 356 -17.03 12.36 -9.37
C TRP A 356 -16.26 11.32 -8.55
N ASP A 357 -14.95 11.46 -8.55
CA ASP A 357 -13.99 10.64 -7.80
C ASP A 357 -13.73 11.31 -6.44
N LEU A 358 -13.75 10.51 -5.38
CA LEU A 358 -13.52 10.97 -4.01
C LEU A 358 -12.18 10.42 -3.52
N SER A 359 -11.49 11.16 -2.66
CA SER A 359 -10.25 10.73 -1.98
C SER A 359 -10.38 9.39 -1.23
N SER A 360 -11.60 9.05 -0.79
CA SER A 360 -11.94 7.75 -0.19
C SER A 360 -11.86 6.54 -1.14
N GLY A 361 -11.65 6.79 -2.44
CA GLY A 361 -11.59 5.79 -3.52
C GLY A 361 -12.93 5.47 -4.17
N TRP A 362 -14.01 6.11 -3.75
CA TRP A 362 -15.31 6.00 -4.42
C TRP A 362 -15.34 6.85 -5.70
N GLN A 363 -15.86 6.28 -6.77
CA GLN A 363 -16.07 6.92 -8.06
C GLN A 363 -17.54 6.81 -8.41
N ARG A 364 -18.18 7.93 -8.72
CA ARG A 364 -19.59 7.99 -9.14
C ARG A 364 -19.65 8.50 -10.56
N ALA A 365 -20.49 7.94 -11.39
CA ALA A 365 -20.67 8.42 -12.75
C ALA A 365 -22.12 8.39 -13.22
N ILE A 366 -22.48 9.40 -14.00
CA ILE A 366 -23.68 9.42 -14.84
C ILE A 366 -23.20 9.27 -16.28
N ASN A 367 -23.84 8.37 -17.03
CA ASN A 367 -23.49 7.98 -18.38
C ASN A 367 -24.69 8.23 -19.28
N LEU A 368 -24.43 8.61 -20.53
CA LEU A 368 -25.37 8.54 -21.63
C LEU A 368 -24.69 7.75 -22.74
N ARG A 369 -25.26 6.59 -23.07
CA ARG A 369 -24.70 5.67 -24.05
C ARG A 369 -25.61 5.58 -25.26
N TRP A 370 -24.98 5.65 -26.44
CA TRP A 370 -25.57 5.24 -27.70
C TRP A 370 -24.86 3.97 -28.18
N SER A 371 -25.60 2.99 -28.71
CA SER A 371 -25.02 1.84 -29.39
C SER A 371 -25.83 1.44 -30.61
N LEU A 372 -25.14 0.82 -31.57
CA LEU A 372 -25.73 0.14 -32.70
C LEU A 372 -25.13 -1.25 -32.77
N ASP A 373 -25.99 -2.26 -32.70
CA ASP A 373 -25.62 -3.66 -32.61
C ASP A 373 -26.32 -4.42 -33.75
N HIS A 374 -25.54 -4.97 -34.68
CA HIS A 374 -26.02 -5.95 -35.65
C HIS A 374 -25.62 -7.34 -35.15
N PHE A 375 -26.58 -8.22 -34.90
CA PHE A 375 -26.27 -9.52 -34.28
C PHE A 375 -27.17 -10.66 -34.75
N THR A 376 -26.61 -11.86 -34.67
CA THR A 376 -27.32 -13.13 -34.69
C THR A 376 -27.06 -13.85 -33.36
N GLN A 377 -28.11 -14.13 -32.60
CA GLN A 377 -28.07 -14.94 -31.38
C GLN A 377 -28.95 -16.16 -31.54
N GLY A 378 -28.33 -17.34 -31.55
CA GLY A 378 -29.05 -18.58 -31.82
C GLY A 378 -29.67 -18.56 -33.23
N SER A 379 -31.00 -18.54 -33.31
CA SER A 379 -31.75 -18.42 -34.56
C SER A 379 -32.33 -17.02 -34.82
N VAL A 380 -32.11 -16.05 -33.92
CA VAL A 380 -32.64 -14.68 -34.05
C VAL A 380 -31.56 -13.77 -34.64
N THR A 381 -31.88 -13.03 -35.69
CA THR A 381 -31.01 -11.99 -36.26
C THR A 381 -31.73 -10.65 -36.20
N ASP A 382 -31.08 -9.65 -35.62
CA ASP A 382 -31.65 -8.33 -35.40
C ASP A 382 -30.60 -7.23 -35.58
N THR A 383 -31.09 -6.02 -35.77
CA THR A 383 -30.28 -4.79 -35.67
C THR A 383 -30.96 -3.87 -34.70
N THR A 384 -30.26 -3.52 -33.62
CA THR A 384 -30.81 -2.74 -32.52
C THR A 384 -29.96 -1.51 -32.29
N MET A 385 -30.59 -0.34 -32.36
CA MET A 385 -30.02 0.92 -31.92
C MET A 385 -30.54 1.26 -30.53
N LEU A 386 -29.63 1.48 -29.59
CA LEU A 386 -29.97 1.84 -28.21
C LEU A 386 -29.46 3.24 -27.87
N LEU A 387 -30.27 4.00 -27.15
CA LEU A 387 -29.87 5.24 -26.50
C LEU A 387 -30.38 5.19 -25.07
N TYR A 388 -29.48 5.23 -24.08
CA TYR A 388 -29.89 5.05 -22.69
C TYR A 388 -28.96 5.74 -21.69
N PRO A 389 -29.52 6.40 -20.66
CA PRO A 389 -28.74 6.82 -19.49
C PRO A 389 -28.38 5.65 -18.58
N GLY A 390 -27.33 5.86 -17.78
CA GLY A 390 -26.96 4.92 -16.73
C GLY A 390 -26.19 5.58 -15.59
N VAL A 391 -26.34 5.07 -14.37
CA VAL A 391 -25.61 5.52 -13.19
C VAL A 391 -24.69 4.40 -12.70
N SER A 392 -23.49 4.75 -12.24
CA SER A 392 -22.57 3.78 -11.66
C SER A 392 -21.86 4.30 -10.43
N ILE A 393 -21.59 3.40 -9.49
CA ILE A 393 -20.85 3.65 -8.27
C ILE A 393 -19.81 2.55 -8.12
N ASN A 394 -18.55 2.95 -8.06
CA ASN A 394 -17.40 2.05 -8.04
C ASN A 394 -16.47 2.42 -6.89
N ARG A 395 -15.77 1.44 -6.32
CA ARG A 395 -14.66 1.68 -5.41
C ARG A 395 -13.65 0.56 -5.47
N THR A 396 -12.38 0.91 -5.60
CA THR A 396 -11.27 -0.03 -5.53
C THR A 396 -10.28 0.44 -4.48
N ARG A 397 -9.96 -0.44 -3.52
CA ARG A 397 -8.93 -0.23 -2.50
C ARG A 397 -7.98 -1.42 -2.52
N GLN A 398 -6.68 -1.17 -2.48
CA GLN A 398 -5.67 -2.23 -2.46
C GLN A 398 -4.42 -1.82 -1.68
N ARG A 399 -3.75 -2.82 -1.08
CA ARG A 399 -2.46 -2.70 -0.42
C ARG A 399 -1.61 -3.93 -0.77
N GLY A 400 -0.30 -3.76 -0.91
CA GLY A 400 0.66 -4.84 -1.19
C GLY A 400 1.11 -4.97 -2.66
N GLY A 401 0.93 -3.94 -3.48
CA GLY A 401 1.44 -3.93 -4.87
C GLY A 401 0.61 -4.76 -5.85
N ALA A 402 1.27 -5.30 -6.88
CA ALA A 402 0.61 -5.99 -8.00
C ALA A 402 -0.15 -7.27 -7.59
N MET A 403 0.34 -7.97 -6.56
CA MET A 403 -0.38 -9.07 -5.91
C MET A 403 -0.87 -8.60 -4.52
N PRO A 404 -2.03 -7.93 -4.43
CA PRO A 404 -2.44 -7.29 -3.20
C PRO A 404 -2.71 -8.30 -2.09
N VAL A 405 -2.22 -8.00 -0.88
CA VAL A 405 -2.46 -8.77 0.36
C VAL A 405 -3.79 -8.41 1.02
N TRP A 406 -4.26 -7.20 0.73
CA TRP A 406 -5.56 -6.72 1.17
C TRP A 406 -6.15 -5.87 0.07
N GLY A 407 -7.44 -6.05 -0.18
CA GLY A 407 -8.15 -5.16 -1.09
C GLY A 407 -9.61 -5.49 -1.22
N ASN A 408 -10.36 -4.55 -1.77
CA ASN A 408 -11.72 -4.80 -2.22
C ASN A 408 -12.03 -3.94 -3.44
N SER A 409 -12.77 -4.52 -4.38
CA SER A 409 -13.33 -3.83 -5.54
C SER A 409 -14.83 -4.02 -5.54
N GLN A 410 -15.58 -2.94 -5.68
CA GLN A 410 -17.04 -2.91 -5.66
C GLN A 410 -17.49 -2.08 -6.86
N ARG A 411 -18.45 -2.59 -7.63
CA ARG A 411 -19.00 -1.92 -8.81
C ARG A 411 -20.49 -2.19 -8.88
N TYR A 412 -21.28 -1.14 -8.94
CA TYR A 412 -22.73 -1.18 -9.03
C TYR A 412 -23.16 -0.27 -10.18
N SER A 413 -24.08 -0.73 -11.04
CA SER A 413 -24.64 0.11 -12.09
C SER A 413 -26.12 -0.17 -12.30
N ILE A 414 -26.81 0.88 -12.74
CA ILE A 414 -28.19 0.84 -13.21
C ILE A 414 -28.22 1.54 -14.56
N ASP A 415 -28.73 0.87 -15.59
CA ASP A 415 -28.93 1.42 -16.94
C ASP A 415 -30.41 1.32 -17.31
N TRP A 416 -30.97 2.35 -17.93
CA TRP A 416 -32.39 2.41 -18.26
C TRP A 416 -32.58 2.91 -19.68
N SER A 417 -33.18 2.09 -20.54
CA SER A 417 -33.56 2.41 -21.91
C SER A 417 -35.08 2.53 -22.04
N ASP A 418 -35.52 3.50 -22.84
CA ASP A 418 -36.92 3.77 -23.11
C ASP A 418 -37.09 4.20 -24.58
N THR A 419 -38.12 3.66 -25.23
CA THR A 419 -38.44 3.91 -26.63
C THR A 419 -38.92 5.34 -26.89
N THR A 420 -39.39 6.05 -25.87
CA THR A 420 -39.87 7.45 -25.99
C THR A 420 -38.78 8.45 -26.38
N TRP A 421 -37.50 8.15 -26.13
CA TRP A 421 -36.37 8.99 -26.54
C TRP A 421 -35.56 8.41 -27.71
N GLY A 422 -36.15 7.51 -28.47
CA GLY A 422 -35.58 6.98 -29.72
C GLY A 422 -34.69 5.76 -29.57
N SER A 423 -34.75 5.06 -28.43
CA SER A 423 -34.15 3.72 -28.27
C SER A 423 -35.06 2.65 -28.89
N ASP A 424 -34.53 1.52 -29.32
CA ASP A 424 -35.33 0.45 -29.95
C ASP A 424 -36.03 -0.50 -28.94
N VAL A 425 -35.57 -0.54 -27.69
CA VAL A 425 -36.01 -1.52 -26.68
C VAL A 425 -36.15 -0.84 -25.31
N ASP A 426 -37.25 -1.14 -24.60
CA ASP A 426 -37.44 -0.70 -23.22
C ASP A 426 -36.78 -1.71 -22.29
N PHE A 427 -35.84 -1.27 -21.46
CA PHE A 427 -35.23 -2.14 -20.46
C PHE A 427 -34.71 -1.39 -19.23
N GLY A 428 -34.61 -2.13 -18.12
CA GLY A 428 -33.81 -1.75 -16.95
C GLY A 428 -32.77 -2.82 -16.65
N ILE A 429 -31.49 -2.43 -16.57
CA ILE A 429 -30.38 -3.33 -16.22
C ILE A 429 -29.82 -2.92 -14.85
N PHE A 430 -29.68 -3.89 -13.95
CA PHE A 430 -28.94 -3.75 -12.69
C PHE A 430 -27.74 -4.71 -12.69
N GLN A 431 -26.57 -4.21 -12.30
CA GLN A 431 -25.37 -5.04 -12.14
C GLN A 431 -24.65 -4.73 -10.82
N ALA A 432 -24.16 -5.78 -10.16
CA ALA A 432 -23.37 -5.69 -8.93
C ALA A 432 -22.20 -6.67 -8.96
N GLN A 433 -20.98 -6.15 -8.85
CA GLN A 433 -19.73 -6.91 -8.90
C GLN A 433 -18.87 -6.61 -7.68
N ASN A 434 -18.41 -7.67 -7.02
CA ASN A 434 -17.64 -7.57 -5.78
C ASN A 434 -16.43 -8.51 -5.82
N VAL A 435 -15.28 -7.99 -5.43
CA VAL A 435 -14.05 -8.77 -5.20
C VAL A 435 -13.49 -8.38 -3.84
N TRP A 436 -13.20 -9.37 -3.01
CA TRP A 436 -12.63 -9.18 -1.68
C TRP A 436 -11.37 -10.02 -1.55
N ILE A 437 -10.30 -9.39 -1.10
CA ILE A 437 -8.98 -10.01 -0.93
C ILE A 437 -8.53 -9.79 0.50
N ARG A 438 -8.25 -10.87 1.23
CA ARG A 438 -7.75 -10.82 2.60
C ARG A 438 -6.63 -11.83 2.77
N THR A 439 -5.54 -11.42 3.40
CA THR A 439 -4.49 -12.33 3.86
C THR A 439 -4.56 -12.46 5.38
N LEU A 440 -4.58 -13.69 5.88
CA LEU A 440 -4.54 -14.05 7.30
C LEU A 440 -3.15 -14.61 7.64
N GLY A 441 -2.48 -13.98 8.61
CA GLY A 441 -1.04 -14.20 8.81
C GLY A 441 -0.23 -13.77 7.59
N GLU A 442 0.87 -14.44 7.31
CA GLU A 442 1.76 -14.08 6.19
C GLU A 442 1.55 -14.94 4.93
N LYS A 443 0.92 -16.11 5.08
CA LYS A 443 0.89 -17.13 4.02
C LYS A 443 -0.48 -17.47 3.47
N ASN A 444 -1.57 -17.09 4.13
CA ASN A 444 -2.91 -17.57 3.80
C ASN A 444 -3.73 -16.45 3.16
N ARG A 445 -3.92 -16.49 1.85
CA ARG A 445 -4.63 -15.46 1.09
C ARG A 445 -5.95 -15.98 0.56
N PHE A 446 -6.99 -15.20 0.72
CA PHE A 446 -8.36 -15.52 0.34
C PHE A 446 -8.87 -14.52 -0.67
N VAL A 447 -9.49 -15.00 -1.74
CA VAL A 447 -10.14 -14.18 -2.77
C VAL A 447 -11.58 -14.63 -2.92
N VAL A 448 -12.50 -13.72 -2.64
CA VAL A 448 -13.94 -13.94 -2.80
C VAL A 448 -14.45 -13.05 -3.92
N ARG A 449 -15.25 -13.62 -4.82
CA ARG A 449 -15.86 -12.91 -5.93
C ARG A 449 -17.36 -13.15 -5.93
N GLY A 450 -18.13 -12.11 -6.24
CA GLY A 450 -19.57 -12.18 -6.46
C GLY A 450 -19.96 -11.30 -7.64
N ASN A 451 -20.82 -11.79 -8.51
CA ASN A 451 -21.38 -11.06 -9.64
C ASN A 451 -22.87 -11.36 -9.73
N VAL A 452 -23.68 -10.30 -9.78
CA VAL A 452 -25.13 -10.35 -9.92
C VAL A 452 -25.53 -9.42 -11.06
N GLY A 453 -26.44 -9.89 -11.91
CA GLY A 453 -26.99 -9.14 -13.03
C GLY A 453 -28.48 -9.43 -13.21
N TRP A 454 -29.25 -8.41 -13.54
CA TRP A 454 -30.67 -8.52 -13.88
C TRP A 454 -30.97 -7.53 -15.00
N ILE A 455 -31.57 -8.00 -16.10
CA ILE A 455 -32.23 -7.17 -17.11
C ILE A 455 -33.72 -7.48 -17.13
N GLU A 456 -34.53 -6.45 -16.97
CA GLU A 456 -35.97 -6.49 -17.20
C GLU A 456 -36.23 -5.76 -18.52
N THR A 457 -37.00 -6.35 -19.42
CA THR A 457 -37.20 -5.82 -20.78
C THR A 457 -38.56 -6.24 -21.34
N ASN A 458 -39.12 -5.41 -22.21
CA ASN A 458 -40.34 -5.74 -22.95
C ASN A 458 -40.09 -6.75 -24.09
N ASN A 459 -38.86 -6.82 -24.62
CA ASN A 459 -38.50 -7.68 -25.74
C ASN A 459 -37.04 -8.14 -25.63
N PHE A 460 -36.84 -9.34 -25.06
CA PHE A 460 -35.51 -9.90 -24.84
C PHE A 460 -34.80 -10.28 -26.14
N ASP A 461 -35.53 -10.66 -27.19
CA ASP A 461 -34.95 -11.07 -28.47
C ASP A 461 -34.26 -9.92 -29.19
N ARG A 462 -34.76 -8.68 -29.03
CA ARG A 462 -34.13 -7.47 -29.56
C ARG A 462 -32.98 -6.93 -28.69
N VAL A 463 -32.79 -7.43 -27.47
CA VAL A 463 -31.65 -7.02 -26.63
C VAL A 463 -30.35 -7.57 -27.22
N PRO A 464 -29.32 -6.75 -27.51
CA PRO A 464 -28.05 -7.23 -28.03
C PRO A 464 -27.36 -8.24 -27.10
N PRO A 465 -26.66 -9.26 -27.63
CA PRO A 465 -25.92 -10.27 -26.85
C PRO A 465 -24.91 -9.68 -25.87
N SER A 466 -24.37 -8.51 -26.16
CA SER A 466 -23.44 -7.76 -25.31
C SER A 466 -24.05 -7.32 -23.97
N LEU A 467 -25.38 -7.19 -23.91
CA LEU A 467 -26.16 -6.84 -22.71
C LEU A 467 -26.83 -8.06 -22.04
N ARG A 468 -26.86 -9.21 -22.71
CA ARG A 468 -27.36 -10.48 -22.14
C ARG A 468 -26.31 -11.11 -21.22
N PHE A 469 -26.74 -11.95 -20.30
CA PHE A 469 -25.83 -12.63 -19.38
C PHE A 469 -25.48 -14.04 -19.83
N PHE A 470 -24.18 -14.36 -19.76
CA PHE A 470 -23.62 -15.70 -19.98
C PHE A 470 -22.63 -16.03 -18.87
N ALA A 471 -22.61 -17.28 -18.41
CA ALA A 471 -21.63 -17.78 -17.45
C ALA A 471 -20.67 -18.81 -18.08
N GLY A 472 -19.58 -19.11 -17.38
CA GLY A 472 -18.52 -20.01 -17.85
C GLY A 472 -17.26 -19.29 -18.32
N GLY A 473 -16.11 -19.94 -18.18
CA GLY A 473 -14.78 -19.40 -18.46
C GLY A 473 -14.10 -18.74 -17.24
N ASP A 474 -12.92 -18.17 -17.48
CA ASP A 474 -12.14 -17.51 -16.43
C ASP A 474 -12.91 -16.32 -15.82
N ARG A 475 -12.77 -16.14 -14.50
CA ARG A 475 -13.46 -15.14 -13.68
C ARG A 475 -15.00 -15.20 -13.68
N SER A 476 -15.59 -16.19 -14.32
CA SER A 476 -17.00 -16.58 -14.17
C SER A 476 -17.06 -17.90 -13.40
N ILE A 477 -17.18 -19.03 -14.10
CA ILE A 477 -17.21 -20.38 -13.53
C ILE A 477 -16.10 -21.19 -14.20
N ARG A 478 -14.95 -21.32 -13.51
CA ARG A 478 -13.82 -22.14 -14.00
C ARG A 478 -14.23 -23.61 -14.11
N GLY A 479 -13.71 -24.27 -15.14
CA GLY A 479 -14.09 -25.65 -15.51
C GLY A 479 -15.14 -25.73 -16.63
N TYR A 480 -15.83 -24.63 -16.91
CA TYR A 480 -16.71 -24.49 -18.07
C TYR A 480 -16.05 -23.63 -19.15
N LYS A 481 -16.40 -23.88 -20.41
CA LYS A 481 -15.95 -23.06 -21.54
C LYS A 481 -16.48 -21.63 -21.40
N PHE A 482 -15.74 -20.68 -21.97
CA PHE A 482 -16.10 -19.26 -21.99
C PHE A 482 -17.52 -19.04 -22.54
N ARG A 483 -18.38 -18.43 -21.71
CA ARG A 483 -19.78 -18.06 -22.04
C ARG A 483 -20.66 -19.21 -22.57
N ASP A 484 -20.44 -20.43 -22.10
CA ASP A 484 -21.18 -21.62 -22.55
C ASP A 484 -22.42 -21.95 -21.70
N ILE A 485 -22.70 -21.15 -20.65
CA ILE A 485 -23.84 -21.36 -19.75
C ILE A 485 -24.86 -20.23 -19.94
N SER A 486 -26.00 -20.57 -20.53
CA SER A 486 -27.23 -19.76 -20.57
C SER A 486 -28.44 -20.65 -20.86
N PRO A 487 -29.67 -20.12 -20.78
CA PRO A 487 -30.82 -20.73 -21.44
C PRO A 487 -30.54 -21.04 -22.92
N ARG A 488 -31.30 -21.99 -23.46
CA ARG A 488 -31.23 -22.42 -24.86
C ARG A 488 -32.61 -22.33 -25.50
N ASP A 489 -32.65 -22.08 -26.79
CA ASP A 489 -33.89 -22.14 -27.58
C ASP A 489 -34.30 -23.59 -27.89
N SER A 490 -35.39 -23.76 -28.64
CA SER A 490 -35.88 -25.08 -29.07
C SER A 490 -34.91 -25.84 -29.98
N GLU A 491 -33.96 -25.16 -30.61
CA GLU A 491 -32.90 -25.77 -31.43
C GLU A 491 -31.64 -26.12 -30.59
N GLY A 492 -31.67 -25.83 -29.29
CA GLY A 492 -30.56 -26.09 -28.39
C GLY A 492 -29.44 -25.03 -28.46
N LYS A 493 -29.65 -23.90 -29.14
CA LYS A 493 -28.67 -22.82 -29.24
C LYS A 493 -28.77 -21.88 -28.05
N LEU A 494 -27.65 -21.31 -27.61
CA LEU A 494 -27.59 -20.37 -26.49
C LEU A 494 -28.37 -19.08 -26.82
N THR A 495 -29.26 -18.64 -25.92
CA THR A 495 -30.03 -17.40 -26.08
C THR A 495 -29.55 -16.26 -25.19
N GLY A 496 -28.70 -16.56 -24.19
CA GLY A 496 -28.37 -15.63 -23.12
C GLY A 496 -29.45 -15.59 -22.02
N ALA A 497 -29.08 -15.12 -20.83
CA ALA A 497 -29.98 -15.04 -19.69
C ALA A 497 -30.35 -13.59 -19.37
N SER A 498 -31.57 -13.38 -18.84
CA SER A 498 -31.99 -12.10 -18.27
C SER A 498 -31.46 -11.89 -16.84
N LYS A 499 -31.01 -12.94 -16.16
CA LYS A 499 -30.52 -12.90 -14.78
C LYS A 499 -29.22 -13.68 -14.66
N LEU A 500 -28.31 -13.20 -13.81
CA LEU A 500 -27.03 -13.81 -13.51
C LEU A 500 -26.76 -13.75 -12.02
N ALA A 501 -26.31 -14.86 -11.45
CA ALA A 501 -25.71 -14.88 -10.13
C ALA A 501 -24.54 -15.87 -10.13
N THR A 502 -23.32 -15.38 -9.90
CA THR A 502 -22.12 -16.22 -9.79
C THR A 502 -21.32 -15.82 -8.56
N GLY A 503 -20.75 -16.81 -7.88
CA GLY A 503 -19.83 -16.60 -6.75
C GLY A 503 -18.60 -17.49 -6.90
N SER A 504 -17.47 -17.04 -6.36
CA SER A 504 -16.26 -17.87 -6.27
C SER A 504 -15.55 -17.61 -4.96
N PHE A 505 -15.09 -18.69 -4.34
CA PHE A 505 -14.20 -18.66 -3.19
C PHE A 505 -12.87 -19.28 -3.58
N GLU A 506 -11.78 -18.61 -3.26
CA GLU A 506 -10.44 -19.08 -3.60
C GLU A 506 -9.49 -18.89 -2.43
N TYR A 507 -8.75 -19.95 -2.15
CA TYR A 507 -7.70 -20.00 -1.17
C TYR A 507 -6.35 -20.12 -1.86
N GLN A 508 -5.39 -19.33 -1.41
CA GLN A 508 -4.02 -19.31 -1.90
C GLN A 508 -3.07 -19.42 -0.72
N TYR A 509 -2.11 -20.34 -0.80
CA TYR A 509 -1.09 -20.55 0.21
C TYR A 509 0.28 -20.17 -0.32
N ASN A 510 1.01 -19.31 0.38
CA ASN A 510 2.39 -18.99 0.04
C ASN A 510 3.30 -20.16 0.41
N VAL A 511 3.72 -20.93 -0.59
CA VAL A 511 4.58 -22.10 -0.43
C VAL A 511 5.98 -21.61 -0.04
N THR A 512 6.55 -20.71 -0.83
CA THR A 512 7.86 -20.11 -0.57
C THR A 512 8.07 -18.85 -1.42
N GLY A 513 8.67 -17.81 -0.83
CA GLY A 513 9.02 -16.58 -1.53
C GLY A 513 7.83 -15.95 -2.27
N ARG A 514 7.90 -15.97 -3.60
CA ARG A 514 6.87 -15.42 -4.51
C ARG A 514 5.95 -16.50 -5.11
N TRP A 515 6.06 -17.75 -4.68
CA TRP A 515 5.30 -18.89 -5.22
C TRP A 515 4.09 -19.23 -4.34
N TRP A 516 2.90 -19.18 -4.94
CA TRP A 516 1.64 -19.42 -4.26
C TRP A 516 0.92 -20.62 -4.88
N GLY A 517 0.52 -21.59 -4.06
CA GLY A 517 -0.43 -22.63 -4.45
C GLY A 517 -1.85 -22.07 -4.43
N ARG A 518 -2.71 -22.47 -5.38
CA ARG A 518 -4.08 -21.94 -5.53
C ARG A 518 -5.08 -23.09 -5.55
N CYS A 519 -6.09 -23.01 -4.69
CA CYS A 519 -7.24 -23.91 -4.66
C CYS A 519 -8.54 -23.09 -4.72
N SER A 520 -9.52 -23.53 -5.49
CA SER A 520 -10.75 -22.76 -5.72
C SER A 520 -12.01 -23.61 -5.67
N SER A 521 -13.03 -23.11 -4.97
CA SER A 521 -14.37 -23.67 -4.94
C SER A 521 -15.38 -22.70 -5.55
N ILE A 522 -16.38 -23.24 -6.22
CA ILE A 522 -17.43 -22.47 -6.91
C ILE A 522 -18.78 -23.02 -6.44
N PRO A 523 -19.54 -22.29 -5.61
CA PRO A 523 -20.91 -22.66 -5.33
C PRO A 523 -21.77 -22.41 -6.58
N VAL A 524 -22.38 -23.46 -7.12
CA VAL A 524 -23.37 -23.41 -8.19
C VAL A 524 -24.76 -23.37 -7.55
N LYS A 525 -25.56 -22.35 -7.85
CA LYS A 525 -27.01 -22.40 -7.63
C LYS A 525 -27.66 -22.33 -9.02
N ARG A 526 -28.30 -23.44 -9.42
CA ARG A 526 -29.13 -23.52 -10.63
C ARG A 526 -30.41 -22.75 -10.45
#